data_AF-A0A7J3DM33-F1
#
_entry.id   AF-A0A7J3DM33-F1
#
_cell.length_a   1.000
_cell.length_b   1.000
_cell.length_c   1.000
_cell.angle_alpha   90.00
_cell.angle_beta   90.00
_cell.angle_gamma   90.00
#
_symmetry.space_group_name_H-M   'P 1'
#
loop_
_entity.id
_entity.type
_entity.pdbx_description
1 polymer ?
#
loop_
_entity_poly.entity_id
_entity_poly.type
_entity_poly.pdbx_seq_one_letter_code
_entity_poly.pdbx_strand_id
1 'polypeptide(L)'
;MGLYDSEKLFLFGFETRKLAYIAIAIIAILAIVLAAILLLSAFKQAIDARFLENPISVSKKPYTLLEVKVTNVTDKDAKNVEIEVSARDKSSIFIGPSFSDKKTIDTIERNQYRKLNFLVTAKKGISEGSYIVDIKVKMNEQVFAKEAVLEIRP
;
A
#
# COMPACT_ATOMS: atom_id res chain seq x y z
N MET A 1 8.47 -65.46 -39.51
CA MET A 1 7.89 -65.27 -38.16
C MET A 1 8.29 -63.89 -37.68
N GLY A 2 7.31 -63.00 -37.50
CA GLY A 2 7.52 -61.59 -37.21
C GLY A 2 7.78 -61.34 -35.73
N LEU A 3 8.72 -60.45 -35.46
CA LEU A 3 8.97 -59.86 -34.15
C LEU A 3 9.31 -58.38 -34.39
N TYR A 4 8.30 -57.56 -34.62
CA TYR A 4 8.36 -56.12 -34.37
C TYR A 4 6.92 -55.65 -34.15
N ASP A 5 6.49 -55.72 -32.89
CA ASP A 5 5.33 -55.00 -32.42
C ASP A 5 5.62 -54.48 -31.01
N SER A 6 6.03 -53.22 -30.92
CA SER A 6 6.03 -52.41 -29.69
C SER A 6 6.43 -50.97 -29.99
N GLU A 7 5.79 -50.33 -30.97
CA GLU A 7 5.64 -48.87 -30.94
C GLU A 7 4.17 -48.59 -30.69
N LYS A 8 3.77 -48.70 -29.42
CA LYS A 8 2.53 -48.08 -28.92
C LYS A 8 2.73 -46.57 -28.92
N LEU A 9 2.83 -45.98 -30.11
CA LEU A 9 2.58 -44.57 -30.34
C LEU A 9 1.13 -44.36 -29.92
N PHE A 10 0.95 -43.55 -28.87
CA PHE A 10 -0.35 -43.03 -28.46
C PHE A 10 -0.97 -42.26 -29.63
N LEU A 11 -1.63 -42.98 -30.55
CA LEU A 11 -2.48 -42.45 -31.59
C LEU A 11 -3.79 -41.97 -30.95
N PHE A 12 -3.66 -40.90 -30.17
CA PHE A 12 -4.81 -40.08 -29.86
C PHE A 12 -5.21 -39.37 -31.16
N GLY A 13 -6.23 -39.92 -31.83
CA GLY A 13 -6.92 -39.31 -32.97
C GLY A 13 -7.69 -38.05 -32.55
N PHE A 14 -6.99 -37.04 -32.05
CA PHE A 14 -7.56 -35.73 -31.79
C PHE A 14 -7.50 -34.92 -33.08
N GLU A 15 -8.66 -34.59 -33.63
CA GLU A 15 -8.77 -33.57 -34.67
C GLU A 15 -8.01 -32.31 -34.22
N THR A 16 -7.02 -31.89 -34.99
CA THR A 16 -6.12 -30.77 -34.66
C THR A 16 -6.86 -29.48 -34.29
N ARG A 17 -8.08 -29.30 -34.79
CA ARG A 17 -8.99 -28.20 -34.43
C ARG A 17 -9.46 -28.27 -32.97
N LYS A 18 -9.79 -29.47 -32.45
CA LYS A 18 -10.20 -29.65 -31.04
C LYS A 18 -9.02 -29.42 -30.09
N LEU A 19 -7.81 -29.83 -30.48
CA LEU A 19 -6.59 -29.51 -29.74
C LEU A 19 -6.31 -28.01 -29.69
N ALA A 20 -6.56 -27.28 -30.79
CA ALA A 20 -6.40 -25.83 -30.81
C ALA A 20 -7.35 -25.13 -29.82
N TYR A 21 -8.61 -25.55 -29.71
CA TYR A 21 -9.55 -24.99 -28.74
C TYR A 21 -9.14 -25.28 -27.28
N ILE A 22 -8.66 -26.50 -27.00
CA ILE A 22 -8.13 -26.85 -25.67
C ILE A 22 -6.90 -26.00 -25.34
N ALA A 23 -5.98 -25.81 -26.29
CA ALA A 23 -4.81 -24.98 -26.11
C ALA A 23 -5.17 -23.51 -25.84
N ILE A 24 -6.13 -22.95 -26.58
CA ILE A 24 -6.64 -21.58 -26.36
C ILE A 24 -7.26 -21.45 -24.96
N ALA A 25 -8.06 -22.42 -24.53
CA ALA A 25 -8.65 -22.41 -23.20
C ALA A 25 -7.58 -22.44 -22.10
N ILE A 26 -6.54 -23.26 -22.26
CA ILE A 26 -5.41 -23.32 -21.33
C ILE A 26 -4.66 -21.98 -21.29
N ILE A 27 -4.38 -21.37 -22.44
CA ILE A 27 -3.69 -20.06 -22.53
C ILE A 27 -4.53 -18.97 -21.86
N ALA A 28 -5.85 -18.95 -22.08
CA ALA A 28 -6.76 -18.01 -21.46
C ALA A 28 -6.76 -18.15 -19.93
N ILE A 29 -6.80 -19.38 -19.41
CA ILE A 29 -6.71 -19.65 -17.97
C ILE A 29 -5.37 -19.18 -17.42
N LEU A 30 -4.25 -19.49 -18.08
CA LEU A 30 -2.92 -19.03 -17.70
C LEU A 30 -2.83 -17.49 -17.65
N ALA A 31 -3.41 -16.80 -18.63
CA ALA A 31 -3.45 -15.35 -18.66
C ALA A 31 -4.24 -14.77 -17.48
N ILE A 32 -5.38 -15.37 -17.12
CA ILE A 32 -6.18 -14.97 -15.95
C ILE A 32 -5.40 -15.19 -14.65
N VAL A 33 -4.74 -16.34 -14.50
CA VAL A 33 -3.93 -16.65 -13.31
C VAL A 33 -2.76 -15.67 -13.18
N LEU A 34 -2.06 -15.38 -14.28
CA LEU A 34 -0.96 -14.42 -14.29
C LEU A 34 -1.46 -13.01 -13.91
N ALA A 35 -2.59 -12.58 -14.48
CA ALA A 35 -3.20 -11.30 -14.15
C ALA A 35 -3.59 -11.23 -12.66
N ALA A 36 -4.15 -12.30 -12.10
CA ALA A 36 -4.50 -12.36 -10.68
C ALA A 36 -3.27 -12.25 -9.76
N ILE A 37 -2.15 -12.91 -10.10
CA ILE A 37 -0.90 -12.82 -9.34
C ILE A 37 -0.32 -11.39 -9.37
N LEU A 38 -0.33 -10.75 -10.55
CA LEU A 38 0.12 -9.36 -10.70
C LEU A 38 -0.75 -8.36 -9.95
N LEU A 39 -2.06 -8.60 -9.88
CA LEU A 39 -2.97 -7.76 -9.11
C LEU A 39 -2.70 -7.90 -7.61
N LEU A 40 -2.49 -9.11 -7.09
CA LEU A 40 -2.26 -9.35 -5.65
C LEU A 40 -0.97 -8.68 -5.12
N SER A 41 0.08 -8.56 -5.95
CA SER A 41 1.31 -7.87 -5.54
C SER A 41 1.17 -6.35 -5.47
N ALA A 42 0.28 -5.76 -6.28
CA ALA A 42 0.02 -4.31 -6.31
C ALA A 42 -0.76 -3.79 -5.09
N PHE A 43 -1.49 -4.65 -4.37
CA PHE A 43 -2.36 -4.22 -3.26
C PHE A 43 -1.72 -4.21 -1.87
N LYS A 44 -0.41 -4.46 -1.74
CA LYS A 44 0.26 -4.38 -0.42
C LYS A 44 0.33 -2.92 0.04
N GLN A 45 -0.56 -2.51 0.94
CA GLN A 45 -0.54 -1.17 1.53
C GLN A 45 0.62 -1.04 2.52
N ALA A 46 1.67 -0.28 2.15
CA ALA A 46 2.82 -0.02 3.01
C ALA A 46 2.52 0.98 4.13
N ILE A 47 1.52 1.84 3.94
CA ILE A 47 1.15 2.89 4.88
C ILE A 47 -0.30 2.69 5.30
N ASP A 48 -0.52 2.65 6.61
CA ASP A 48 -1.82 2.84 7.21
C ASP A 48 -1.79 4.03 8.17
N ALA A 49 -2.84 4.83 8.17
CA ALA A 49 -2.84 6.12 8.84
C ALA A 49 -4.24 6.46 9.33
N ARG A 50 -4.32 6.86 10.60
CA ARG A 50 -5.57 7.29 11.21
C ARG A 50 -5.32 8.35 12.26
N PHE A 51 -6.25 9.27 12.36
CA PHE A 51 -6.31 10.22 13.47
C PHE A 51 -6.97 9.53 14.66
N LEU A 52 -6.41 9.70 15.86
CA LEU A 52 -7.01 9.14 17.09
C LEU A 52 -8.35 9.80 17.41
N GLU A 53 -8.50 11.06 17.02
CA GLU A 53 -9.72 11.84 17.15
C GLU A 53 -9.97 12.55 15.82
N ASN A 54 -11.10 12.23 15.17
CA ASN A 54 -11.54 12.79 13.89
C ASN A 54 -13.05 12.55 13.75
N PRO A 55 -13.87 13.60 13.60
CA PRO A 55 -13.53 15.02 13.53
C PRO A 55 -12.93 15.58 14.83
N ILE A 56 -12.10 16.62 14.73
CA ILE A 56 -11.64 17.40 15.89
C ILE A 56 -12.57 18.59 16.13
N SER A 57 -12.85 18.89 17.40
CA SER A 57 -13.55 20.12 17.80
C SER A 57 -12.54 21.14 18.31
N VAL A 58 -12.31 22.20 17.53
CA VAL A 58 -11.29 23.20 17.85
C VAL A 58 -11.61 23.98 19.13
N SER A 59 -12.88 24.11 19.52
CA SER A 59 -13.26 24.75 20.79
C SER A 59 -12.84 23.95 22.03
N LYS A 60 -12.80 22.62 21.94
CA LYS A 60 -12.43 21.75 23.07
C LYS A 60 -10.95 21.39 23.05
N LYS A 61 -10.45 20.97 21.89
CA LYS A 61 -9.12 20.42 21.74
C LYS A 61 -8.61 20.66 20.32
N PRO A 62 -7.78 21.69 20.11
CA PRO A 62 -7.31 22.07 18.77
C PRO A 62 -6.19 21.15 18.24
N TYR A 63 -6.04 19.95 18.79
CA TYR A 63 -4.99 19.01 18.40
C TYR A 63 -5.46 17.56 18.48
N THR A 64 -4.86 16.73 17.64
CA THR A 64 -5.07 15.28 17.60
C THR A 64 -3.73 14.59 17.33
N LEU A 65 -3.71 13.28 17.50
CA LEU A 65 -2.55 12.46 17.14
C LEU A 65 -2.88 11.70 15.85
N LEU A 66 -2.00 11.81 14.87
CA LEU A 66 -1.98 10.96 13.68
C LEU A 66 -1.12 9.73 13.98
N GLU A 67 -1.76 8.57 14.08
CA GLU A 67 -1.07 7.28 14.15
C GLU A 67 -0.77 6.83 12.71
N VAL A 68 0.52 6.69 12.38
CA VAL A 68 1.01 6.16 11.11
C VAL A 68 1.64 4.80 11.36
N LYS A 69 1.03 3.76 10.80
CA LYS A 69 1.56 2.40 10.75
C LYS A 69 2.27 2.19 9.42
N VAL A 70 3.57 1.95 9.48
CA VAL A 70 4.40 1.63 8.33
C VAL A 70 4.70 0.14 8.34
N THR A 71 4.33 -0.55 7.27
CA THR A 71 4.55 -1.99 7.08
C THR A 71 5.59 -2.20 5.99
N ASN A 72 6.62 -3.02 6.26
CA ASN A 72 7.57 -3.40 5.23
C ASN A 72 6.95 -4.45 4.31
N VAL A 73 6.55 -4.01 3.12
CA VAL A 73 5.91 -4.83 2.09
C VAL A 73 6.91 -5.47 1.11
N THR A 74 8.19 -5.13 1.25
CA THR A 74 9.27 -5.61 0.37
C THR A 74 9.81 -6.96 0.83
N ASP A 75 10.50 -7.68 -0.05
CA ASP A 75 10.99 -9.04 0.22
C ASP A 75 12.26 -9.11 1.09
N LYS A 76 12.78 -7.95 1.52
CA LYS A 76 14.00 -7.80 2.33
C LYS A 76 13.77 -6.84 3.50
N ASP A 77 14.62 -6.92 4.51
CA ASP A 77 14.58 -5.96 5.62
C ASP A 77 14.83 -4.54 5.10
N ALA A 78 14.04 -3.58 5.57
CA ALA A 78 14.15 -2.19 5.21
C ALA A 78 15.00 -1.46 6.25
N LYS A 79 16.06 -0.78 5.81
CA LYS A 79 16.93 0.02 6.66
C LYS A 79 16.76 1.51 6.37
N ASN A 80 16.95 2.35 7.38
CA ASN A 80 16.85 3.81 7.27
C ASN A 80 15.53 4.24 6.61
N VAL A 81 14.42 3.71 7.11
CA VAL A 81 13.09 4.03 6.58
C VAL A 81 12.75 5.46 6.97
N GLU A 82 12.59 6.34 5.98
CA GLU A 82 12.25 7.75 6.20
C GLU A 82 10.73 7.91 6.08
N ILE A 83 10.13 8.53 7.11
CA ILE A 83 8.72 8.91 7.12
C ILE A 83 8.66 10.43 7.17
N GLU A 84 7.97 11.01 6.20
CA GLU A 84 7.67 12.44 6.15
C GLU A 84 6.16 12.63 6.20
N VAL A 85 5.70 13.44 7.15
CA VAL A 85 4.29 13.83 7.27
C VAL A 85 4.20 15.34 7.08
N SER A 86 3.35 15.79 6.18
CA SER A 86 3.19 17.21 5.84
C SER A 86 1.73 17.59 5.66
N ALA A 87 1.35 18.78 6.14
CA ALA A 87 0.03 19.33 5.86
C ALA A 87 -0.01 19.93 4.45
N ARG A 88 -1.06 19.65 3.68
CA ARG A 88 -1.28 20.28 2.37
C ARG A 88 -1.58 21.76 2.54
N ASP A 89 -2.43 22.10 3.51
CA ASP A 89 -2.66 23.48 3.95
C ASP A 89 -1.80 23.82 5.17
N LYS A 90 -0.59 24.31 4.88
CA LYS A 90 0.38 24.75 5.90
C LYS A 90 -0.06 26.00 6.65
N SER A 91 -1.05 26.75 6.16
CA SER A 91 -1.52 27.96 6.83
C SER A 91 -2.48 27.64 7.99
N SER A 92 -3.11 26.47 7.92
CA SER A 92 -4.20 26.04 8.78
C SER A 92 -3.80 24.89 9.72
N ILE A 93 -2.99 23.94 9.25
CA ILE A 93 -2.60 22.73 10.01
C ILE A 93 -1.09 22.69 10.26
N PHE A 94 -0.71 22.36 11.49
CA PHE A 94 0.66 22.11 11.92
C PHE A 94 0.87 20.62 12.21
N ILE A 95 2.06 20.09 11.90
CA ILE A 95 2.43 18.69 12.10
C ILE A 95 3.79 18.65 12.83
N GLY A 96 3.81 18.17 14.08
CA GLY A 96 5.00 18.22 14.94
C GLY A 96 5.42 19.66 15.30
N PRO A 97 6.68 19.92 15.69
CA PRO A 97 7.14 21.27 16.05
C PRO A 97 7.13 22.27 14.87
N SER A 98 6.64 21.90 13.69
CA SER A 98 6.60 22.70 12.47
C SER A 98 5.41 22.32 11.56
N PHE A 99 5.54 22.46 10.25
CA PHE A 99 4.54 22.11 9.21
C PHE A 99 4.80 20.75 8.55
N SER A 100 5.98 20.20 8.78
CA SER A 100 6.40 18.88 8.33
C SER A 100 7.26 18.25 9.42
N ASP A 101 7.01 16.99 9.72
CA ASP A 101 7.83 16.22 10.65
C ASP A 101 8.44 15.03 9.91
N LYS A 102 9.73 14.82 10.14
CA LYS A 102 10.52 13.74 9.53
C LYS A 102 11.03 12.83 10.63
N LYS A 103 10.71 11.54 10.52
CA LYS A 103 11.19 10.51 11.43
C LYS A 103 11.86 9.41 10.63
N THR A 104 12.95 8.89 11.17
CA THR A 104 13.66 7.75 10.59
C THR A 104 13.47 6.54 11.50
N ILE A 105 13.24 5.39 10.91
CA ILE A 105 13.24 4.09 11.60
C ILE A 105 14.44 3.32 11.09
N ASP A 106 15.33 2.93 12.00
CA ASP A 106 16.58 2.27 11.65
C ASP A 106 16.37 0.98 10.87
N THR A 107 15.45 0.13 11.32
CA THR A 107 15.14 -1.14 10.65
C THR A 107 13.68 -1.56 10.85
N ILE A 108 13.06 -2.02 9.75
CA ILE A 108 11.78 -2.75 9.74
C ILE A 108 12.02 -4.08 9.03
N GLU A 109 11.96 -5.17 9.77
CA GLU A 109 12.11 -6.52 9.22
C GLU A 109 11.02 -6.83 8.21
N ARG A 110 11.29 -7.79 7.31
CA ARG A 110 10.33 -8.22 6.29
C ARG A 110 8.97 -8.56 6.89
N ASN A 111 7.90 -8.03 6.31
CA ASN A 111 6.50 -8.19 6.72
C ASN A 111 6.18 -7.71 8.16
N GLN A 112 7.12 -7.04 8.84
CA GLN A 112 6.83 -6.39 10.11
C GLN A 112 6.33 -4.96 9.89
N TYR A 113 5.79 -4.38 10.97
CA TYR A 113 5.34 -3.00 10.98
C TYR A 113 5.88 -2.25 12.19
N ARG A 114 5.94 -0.93 12.04
CA ARG A 114 6.19 0.02 13.12
C ARG A 114 5.10 1.07 13.14
N LYS A 115 4.79 1.57 14.33
CA LYS A 115 3.82 2.63 14.53
C LYS A 115 4.53 3.87 15.01
N LEU A 116 4.19 4.99 14.42
CA LEU A 116 4.67 6.31 14.79
C LEU A 116 3.46 7.21 15.04
N ASN A 117 3.56 8.06 16.05
CA ASN A 117 2.56 9.08 16.30
C ASN A 117 3.14 10.46 15.94
N PHE A 118 2.30 11.27 15.30
CA PHE A 118 2.59 12.65 14.94
C PHE A 118 1.53 13.55 15.55
N LEU A 119 1.95 14.63 16.21
CA LEU A 119 1.04 15.63 16.72
C LEU A 119 0.53 16.48 15.56
N VAL A 120 -0.79 16.59 15.41
CA VAL A 120 -1.43 17.42 14.40
C VAL A 120 -2.28 18.47 15.11
N THR A 121 -1.96 19.74 14.87
CA THR A 121 -2.58 20.87 15.57
C THR A 121 -3.23 21.80 14.56
N ALA A 122 -4.48 22.15 14.82
CA ALA A 122 -5.21 23.15 14.05
C ALA A 122 -4.90 24.57 14.57
N LYS A 123 -4.71 25.52 13.66
CA LYS A 123 -4.47 26.93 14.01
C LYS A 123 -5.75 27.57 14.56
N LYS A 124 -5.58 28.57 15.44
CA LYS A 124 -6.70 29.41 15.91
C LYS A 124 -7.37 30.10 14.72
N GLY A 125 -8.70 30.01 14.65
CA GLY A 125 -9.50 30.64 13.60
C GLY A 125 -9.55 29.86 12.28
N ILE A 126 -9.14 28.59 12.29
CA ILE A 126 -9.34 27.67 11.17
C ILE A 126 -10.83 27.53 10.82
N SER A 127 -11.15 27.47 9.54
CA SER A 127 -12.52 27.22 9.09
C SER A 127 -12.88 25.74 9.25
N GLU A 128 -14.15 25.46 9.49
CA GLU A 128 -14.67 24.09 9.46
C GLU A 128 -14.46 23.48 8.07
N GLY A 129 -14.20 22.18 8.02
CA GLY A 129 -14.00 21.47 6.75
C GLY A 129 -13.04 20.29 6.83
N SER A 130 -12.71 19.75 5.66
CA SER A 130 -11.79 18.63 5.49
C SER A 130 -10.41 19.12 5.05
N TYR A 131 -9.39 18.74 5.82
CA TYR A 131 -8.00 19.10 5.58
C TYR A 131 -7.18 17.84 5.28
N ILE A 132 -6.29 17.93 4.29
CA ILE A 132 -5.49 16.79 3.83
C ILE A 132 -4.10 16.84 4.46
N VAL A 133 -3.70 15.70 5.02
CA VAL A 133 -2.34 15.43 5.49
C VAL A 133 -1.70 14.38 4.58
N ASP A 134 -0.58 14.76 3.98
CA ASP A 134 0.20 13.92 3.08
C ASP A 134 1.25 13.15 3.89
N ILE A 135 1.32 11.83 3.71
CA ILE A 135 2.27 10.93 4.35
C ILE A 135 3.10 10.27 3.26
N LYS A 136 4.42 10.44 3.34
CA LYS A 136 5.38 9.81 2.43
C LYS A 136 6.30 8.92 3.22
N VAL A 137 6.53 7.71 2.72
CA VAL A 137 7.48 6.76 3.30
C VAL A 137 8.44 6.31 2.22
N LYS A 138 9.73 6.44 2.48
CA LYS A 138 10.79 5.92 1.63
C LYS A 138 11.42 4.71 2.30
N MET A 139 11.33 3.55 1.65
CA MET A 139 11.95 2.30 2.12
C MET A 139 12.49 1.51 0.92
N ASN A 140 13.72 1.00 1.02
CA ASN A 140 14.33 0.15 -0.02
C ASN A 140 14.24 0.74 -1.44
N GLU A 141 14.54 2.04 -1.58
CA GLU A 141 14.49 2.83 -2.83
C GLU A 141 13.07 3.02 -3.42
N GLN A 142 12.05 2.47 -2.77
CA GLN A 142 10.65 2.67 -3.13
C GLN A 142 10.04 3.80 -2.31
N VAL A 143 9.18 4.59 -2.96
CA VAL A 143 8.43 5.69 -2.34
C VAL A 143 6.97 5.30 -2.29
N PHE A 144 6.42 5.31 -1.08
CA PHE A 144 5.01 5.09 -0.81
C PHE A 144 4.40 6.40 -0.37
N ALA A 145 3.18 6.68 -0.82
CA ALA A 145 2.43 7.86 -0.45
C ALA A 145 1.02 7.48 -0.02
N LYS A 146 0.50 8.14 1.01
CA LYS A 146 -0.89 8.02 1.46
C LYS A 146 -1.38 9.38 1.92
N GLU A 147 -2.65 9.66 1.64
CA GLU A 147 -3.34 10.83 2.14
C GLU A 147 -4.22 10.44 3.33
N ALA A 148 -4.27 11.29 4.35
CA ALA A 148 -5.17 11.18 5.47
C ALA A 148 -6.02 12.45 5.59
N VAL A 149 -7.33 12.29 5.78
CA VAL A 149 -8.28 13.41 5.86
C VAL A 149 -8.62 13.71 7.32
N LEU A 150 -8.36 14.93 7.75
CA LEU A 150 -8.74 15.47 9.04
C LEU A 150 -9.98 16.35 8.87
N GLU A 151 -11.07 16.00 9.55
CA GLU A 151 -12.27 16.82 9.62
C GLU A 151 -12.21 17.76 10.83
N ILE A 152 -12.53 19.03 10.61
CA ILE A 152 -12.58 20.06 11.63
C ILE A 152 -14.00 20.56 11.79
N ARG A 153 -14.44 20.57 13.04
CA ARG A 153 -15.74 21.03 13.51
C ARG A 153 -15.55 22.11 14.58
N PRO A 154 -16.56 22.96 14.82
CA PRO A 154 -16.44 24.05 15.77
C PRO A 154 -16.18 23.54 17.19
#